data_AF-A0AA90QVP4-F1
#
_entry.id   AF-A0AA90QVP4-F1
#
_cell.length_a   1.000
_cell.length_b   1.000
_cell.length_c   1.000
_cell.angle_alpha   90.00
_cell.angle_beta   90.00
_cell.angle_gamma   90.00
#
_symmetry.space_group_name_H-M   'P 1'
#
loop_
_entity.id
_entity.type
_entity.pdbx_description
1 polymer ?
#
loop_
_entity_poly.entity_id
_entity_poly.type
_entity_poly.pdbx_seq_one_letter_code
_entity_poly.pdbx_strand_id
1 'polypeptide(L)' 'MWVITVYLKEEITMFEFNNEKEAREAFGNVQGYKVLSEVIYYNDIENSLHLLQT' A
#
# COMPACT_ATOMS: atom_id res chain seq x y z
N MET A 1 -3.33 0.94 3.65
CA MET A 1 -2.95 -0.23 2.82
C MET A 1 -1.44 -0.22 2.69
N TRP A 2 -0.80 -1.35 2.98
CA TRP A 2 0.65 -1.50 2.85
C TRP A 2 0.95 -2.45 1.70
N VAL A 3 1.94 -2.10 0.88
CA VAL A 3 2.35 -2.91 -0.26
C VAL A 3 3.83 -3.23 -0.14
N ILE A 4 4.18 -4.51 -0.32
CA ILE A 4 5.56 -4.94 -0.55
C ILE A 4 5.70 -5.27 -2.01
N THR A 5 6.58 -4.54 -2.69
CA THR A 5 6.99 -4.89 -4.05
C THR A 5 8.34 -5.60 -3.98
N VAL A 6 8.42 -6.75 -4.62
CA VAL A 6 9.63 -7.57 -4.72
C VAL A 6 10.10 -7.55 -6.15
N TYR A 7 11.35 -7.15 -6.35
CA TYR A 7 12.03 -7.23 -7.63
C TYR A 7 13.18 -8.23 -7.54
N LEU A 8 13.15 -9.24 -8.41
CA LEU A 8 14.21 -10.24 -8.54
C LEU A 8 14.30 -10.70 -9.99
N LYS A 9 15.49 -10.57 -10.60
CA LYS A 9 15.78 -11.09 -11.96
C LYS A 9 14.71 -10.70 -12.99
N GLU A 10 14.37 -9.42 -13.06
CA GLU A 10 13.36 -8.88 -14.00
C GLU A 10 11.91 -9.28 -13.71
N GLU A 11 11.65 -10.02 -12.63
CA GLU A 11 10.30 -10.34 -12.16
C GLU A 11 9.87 -9.37 -11.05
N ILE A 12 8.59 -8.96 -11.11
CA ILE A 12 7.94 -8.11 -10.10
C ILE A 12 6.79 -8.90 -9.47
N THR A 13 6.78 -8.98 -8.14
CA THR A 13 5.64 -9.51 -7.37
C THR A 13 5.18 -8.47 -6.35
N MET A 14 3.87 -8.29 -6.19
CA MET A 14 3.27 -7.37 -5.24
C MET A 14 2.47 -8.13 -4.19
N PHE A 15 2.65 -7.76 -2.92
CA PHE A 15 1.89 -8.29 -1.79
C PHE A 15 1.17 -7.15 -1.09
N GLU A 16 -0.13 -7.32 -0.88
CA GLU A 16 -0.98 -6.31 -0.24
C GLU A 16 -1.34 -6.74 1.18
N PHE A 17 -1.28 -5.78 2.10
CA PHE A 17 -1.58 -5.98 3.52
C PHE A 17 -2.50 -4.88 4.04
N ASN A 18 -3.37 -5.25 4.97
CA ASN A 18 -4.34 -4.33 5.55
C ASN A 18 -3.70 -3.37 6.54
N ASN A 19 -2.71 -3.84 7.30
CA ASN A 19 -2.04 -3.05 8.34
C ASN A 19 -0.50 -3.20 8.28
N GLU A 20 0.18 -2.27 8.95
CA GLU A 20 1.65 -2.17 8.95
C GLU A 20 2.31 -3.40 9.57
N LYS A 21 1.72 -3.92 10.65
CA LYS A 21 2.27 -5.04 11.41
C LYS A 21 2.41 -6.27 10.52
N GLU A 22 1.34 -6.65 9.83
CA GLU A 22 1.35 -7.78 8.88
C GLU A 22 2.41 -7.61 7.79
N ALA A 23 2.51 -6.41 7.21
CA ALA A 23 3.52 -6.12 6.20
C ALA A 23 4.94 -6.26 6.76
N ARG A 24 5.23 -5.76 7.97
CA ARG A 24 6.57 -5.88 8.58
C ARG A 24 6.94 -7.31 8.94
N GLU A 25 5.98 -8.11 9.43
CA GLU A 25 6.18 -9.53 9.72
C GLU A 25 6.50 -10.31 8.42
N ALA A 26 5.80 -10.03 7.32
CA ALA A 26 6.07 -10.62 6.02
C ALA A 26 7.42 -10.16 5.43
N PHE A 27 7.76 -8.87 5.58
CA PHE A 27 8.97 -8.27 5.02
C PHE A 27 10.26 -8.99 5.43
N GLY A 28 10.34 -9.48 6.67
CA GLY A 28 11.49 -10.23 7.17
C GLY A 28 11.77 -11.54 6.41
N ASN A 29 10.71 -12.18 5.89
CA ASN A 29 10.77 -13.51 5.29
C ASN A 29 10.94 -13.49 3.75
N VAL A 30 10.67 -12.35 3.11
CA VAL A 30 10.75 -12.21 1.65
C VAL A 30 12.23 -12.30 1.16
N GLN A 31 12.48 -12.67 -0.08
CA GLN A 31 13.82 -12.61 -0.71
C GLN A 31 13.81 -11.60 -1.87
N GLY A 32 14.98 -11.09 -2.28
CA GLY A 32 15.11 -10.06 -3.32
C GLY A 32 15.18 -8.63 -2.78
N TYR A 33 15.06 -7.63 -3.66
CA TYR A 33 15.00 -6.22 -3.27
C TYR A 33 13.59 -5.88 -2.78
N LYS A 34 13.50 -5.18 -1.65
CA LYS A 34 12.24 -4.87 -0.98
C LYS A 34 12.18 -3.40 -0.58
N VAL A 35 11.04 -2.78 -0.81
CA VAL A 35 10.74 -1.42 -0.35
C VAL A 35 9.42 -1.46 0.41
N LEU A 36 9.34 -0.73 1.53
CA LEU A 36 8.11 -0.49 2.26
C LEU A 36 7.73 0.98 2.06
N SER A 37 6.54 1.24 1.52
CA SER A 37 6.04 2.60 1.28
C SER A 37 4.64 2.75 1.86
N GLU A 38 4.40 3.86 2.55
CA GLU A 38 3.07 4.27 2.95
C GLU A 38 2.37 4.99 1.78
N VAL A 39 1.21 4.49 1.37
CA VAL A 39 0.37 5.12 0.36
C VAL A 39 -0.89 5.63 1.03
N ILE A 40 -1.00 6.96 1.15
CA ILE A 40 -2.16 7.64 1.73
C ILE A 40 -3.10 8.04 0.58
N TYR A 41 -4.18 7.28 0.40
CA TYR A 41 -5.27 7.66 -0.50
C TYR A 41 -6.21 8.60 0.24
N TYR A 42 -6.16 9.88 -0.11
CA TYR A 42 -7.08 10.88 0.40
C TYR A 42 -8.35 10.89 -0.47
N ASN A 43 -9.37 10.15 -0.04
CA ASN A 43 -10.70 10.18 -0.66
C ASN A 43 -11.52 11.31 -0.03
N ASP A 44 -11.28 12.56 -0.46
CA ASP A 44 -12.07 13.72 -0.01
C ASP A 44 -13.41 13.83 -0.76
N ILE A 45 -14.21 12.75 -0.74
CA ILE A 45 -15.52 12.75 -1.41
C ILE A 45 -16.61 13.29 -0.46
N GLU A 46 -16.37 13.37 0.84
CA GLU A 46 -17.38 13.86 1.80
C GLU A 46 -17.65 15.38 1.71
N ASN A 47 -16.73 16.19 1.17
CA ASN A 47 -16.96 17.64 1.04
C ASN A 47 -17.71 18.05 -0.25
N SER A 48 -17.96 17.13 -1.19
CA SER A 48 -18.65 17.45 -2.45
C SER A 48 -20.18 17.36 -2.39
N LEU A 49 -20.73 16.69 -1.37
CA LEU A 49 -22.19 16.61 -1.16
C LEU A 49 -22.79 17.87 -0.53
N HIS A 50 -21.99 18.70 0.16
CA HIS A 50 -22.47 19.97 0.73
C HIS A 50 -22.55 21.11 -0.30
N LEU A 51 -21.92 20.98 -1.47
CA LEU A 51 -21.93 21.99 -2.54
C LEU A 51 -23.04 21.77 -3.59
N LEU A 52 -23.79 20.67 -3.50
CA LEU A 52 -24.91 20.35 -4.39
C LEU A 52 -26.28 20.63 -3.77
N GLN A 53 -26.31 21.25 -2.58
CA GLN A 53 -27.55 21.64 -1.87
C GLN A 53 -27.69 23.16 -1.65
N THR A 54 -26.84 23.99 -2.27
CA THR A 54 -26.97 25.46 -2.26
C THR A 54 -27.42 25.98 -3.60
#